data_AF-A0AA89BY29-F1
#
_entry.id   AF-A0AA89BY29-F1
#
_cell.length_a   1.000
_cell.length_b   1.000
_cell.length_c   1.000
_cell.angle_alpha   90.00
_cell.angle_beta   90.00
_cell.angle_gamma   90.00
#
_symmetry.space_group_name_H-M   'P 1'
#
loop_
_entity.id
_entity.type
_entity.pdbx_description
1 polymer ?
#
loop_
_entity_poly.entity_id
_entity_poly.type
_entity_poly.pdbx_seq_one_letter_code
_entity_poly.pdbx_strand_id
1 'polypeptide(L)'
;WDTLQHRRTKQRLVLCYKIRNHLVDIDPDKYYTPGDSRTRGGHRYRQIRTNKDQHRHSFFPRSIRDWNRLPESATAALSLEEFRATLDSVPWTQLEP
;
A
#
# COMPACT_ATOMS: atom_id res chain seq x y z
N TRP A 1 -12.91 -19.12 0.09
CA TRP A 1 -13.39 -17.72 0.19
C TRP A 1 -12.32 -16.89 0.86
N ASP A 2 -12.04 -15.70 0.37
CA ASP A 2 -11.11 -14.78 1.05
C ASP A 2 -11.71 -14.29 2.38
N THR A 3 -10.88 -14.16 3.41
CA THR A 3 -11.31 -13.64 4.71
C THR A 3 -11.74 -12.17 4.58
N LEU A 4 -12.59 -11.70 5.50
CA LEU A 4 -12.97 -10.28 5.55
C LEU A 4 -11.75 -9.38 5.73
N GLN A 5 -10.75 -9.84 6.47
CA GLN A 5 -9.47 -9.17 6.66
C GLN A 5 -8.71 -9.00 5.33
N HIS A 6 -8.54 -10.07 4.56
CA HIS A 6 -7.87 -10.00 3.26
C HIS A 6 -8.58 -9.05 2.30
N ARG A 7 -9.92 -9.17 2.21
CA ARG A 7 -10.74 -8.29 1.35
C ARG A 7 -10.57 -6.82 1.71
N ARG A 8 -10.59 -6.48 3.00
CA ARG A 8 -10.37 -5.10 3.49
C ARG A 8 -8.96 -4.60 3.18
N THR A 9 -7.94 -5.46 3.31
CA THR A 9 -6.55 -5.11 2.97
C THR A 9 -6.38 -4.88 1.47
N LYS A 10 -6.93 -5.76 0.62
CA LYS A 10 -6.98 -5.58 -0.84
C LYS A 10 -7.61 -4.24 -1.23
N GLN A 11 -8.78 -3.92 -0.68
CA GLN A 11 -9.46 -2.64 -0.96
C GLN A 11 -8.62 -1.42 -0.59
N ARG A 12 -7.94 -1.46 0.56
CA ARG A 12 -7.05 -0.38 1.00
C ARG A 12 -5.84 -0.21 0.10
N LEU A 13 -5.19 -1.31 -0.30
CA LEU A 13 -4.06 -1.28 -1.24
C LEU A 13 -4.47 -0.78 -2.62
N VAL A 14 -5.64 -1.19 -3.10
CA VAL A 14 -6.24 -0.68 -4.35
C VAL A 14 -6.47 0.83 -4.28
N LEU A 15 -6.98 1.34 -3.15
CA LEU A 15 -7.14 2.79 -2.98
C LEU A 15 -5.78 3.50 -2.93
N CYS A 16 -4.78 2.92 -2.25
CA CYS A 16 -3.41 3.43 -2.24
C CYS A 16 -2.82 3.55 -3.65
N TYR A 17 -3.01 2.52 -4.49
CA TYR A 17 -2.62 2.54 -5.91
C TYR A 17 -3.33 3.67 -6.67
N LYS A 18 -4.64 3.82 -6.45
CA LYS A 18 -5.40 4.89 -7.12
C LYS A 18 -4.91 6.28 -6.74
N ILE A 19 -4.63 6.54 -5.47
CA ILE A 19 -4.11 7.84 -5.01
C ILE A 19 -2.74 8.10 -5.63
N ARG A 20 -1.84 7.11 -5.59
CA ARG A 20 -0.49 7.21 -6.18
C ARG A 20 -0.52 7.56 -7.68
N ASN A 21 -1.44 6.97 -8.43
CA ASN A 21 -1.51 7.16 -9.89
C ASN A 21 -2.52 8.24 -10.30
N HIS A 22 -2.90 9.15 -9.38
CA HIS A 22 -3.84 10.24 -9.63
C HIS A 22 -5.19 9.80 -10.24
N LEU A 23 -5.65 8.60 -9.90
CA LEU A 23 -6.96 8.07 -10.31
C LEU A 23 -8.10 8.49 -9.37
N VAL A 24 -7.79 9.27 -8.34
CA VAL A 24 -8.73 9.88 -7.40
C VAL A 24 -8.27 11.30 -7.08
N ASP A 25 -9.21 12.15 -6.65
CA ASP A 25 -8.95 13.55 -6.28
C ASP A 25 -8.33 13.66 -4.87
N ILE A 26 -7.20 13.01 -4.67
CA ILE A 26 -6.37 13.08 -3.46
C ILE A 26 -4.94 13.26 -3.91
N ASP A 27 -4.32 14.35 -3.50
CA ASP A 27 -2.92 14.64 -3.81
C ASP A 27 -1.97 13.65 -3.11
N PRO A 28 -1.25 12.77 -3.83
CA PRO A 28 -0.33 11.82 -3.24
C PRO A 28 0.86 12.49 -2.52
N ASP A 29 1.33 13.64 -3.00
CA ASP A 29 2.55 14.28 -2.46
C ASP A 29 2.34 14.81 -1.04
N LYS A 30 1.08 15.10 -0.69
CA LYS A 30 0.69 15.53 0.66
C LYS A 30 0.72 14.39 1.68
N TYR A 31 0.51 13.14 1.25
CA TYR A 31 0.30 12.00 2.16
C TYR A 31 1.38 10.92 2.06
N TYR A 32 2.08 10.84 0.94
CA TYR A 32 3.12 9.85 0.68
C TYR A 32 4.47 10.53 0.52
N THR A 33 5.41 10.19 1.39
CA THR A 33 6.80 10.58 1.22
C THR A 33 7.56 9.41 0.60
N PRO A 34 8.13 9.53 -0.60
CA PRO A 34 8.93 8.47 -1.19
C PRO A 34 10.14 8.14 -0.31
N GLY A 35 10.53 6.87 -0.29
CA GLY A 35 11.76 6.42 0.33
C GLY A 35 12.99 6.95 -0.40
N ASP A 36 14.15 6.86 0.26
CA ASP A 36 15.42 7.28 -0.35
C ASP A 36 15.77 6.34 -1.51
N SER A 37 15.78 6.91 -2.73
CA SER A 37 16.10 6.23 -3.99
C SER A 37 17.56 5.77 -4.09
N ARG A 38 18.45 6.29 -3.23
CA ARG A 38 19.86 5.87 -3.15
C ARG A 38 20.03 4.53 -2.45
N THR A 39 18.97 4.03 -1.80
CA THR A 39 18.95 2.73 -1.13
C THR A 39 17.97 1.79 -1.83
N ARG A 40 18.02 0.49 -1.52
CA ARG A 40 17.10 -0.56 -2.04
C ARG A 40 15.59 -0.33 -1.74
N GLY A 41 15.19 0.86 -1.30
CA GLY A 41 13.84 1.21 -0.88
C GLY A 41 13.09 2.20 -1.77
N GLY A 42 13.55 2.49 -2.99
CA GLY A 42 12.91 3.47 -3.88
C GLY A 42 11.42 3.20 -4.19
N HIS A 43 10.98 1.93 -4.16
CA HIS A 43 9.57 1.56 -4.35
C HIS A 43 8.71 1.68 -3.07
N ARG A 44 9.32 1.98 -1.92
CA ARG A 44 8.66 2.07 -0.61
C ARG A 44 8.40 3.51 -0.23
N TYR A 45 7.35 3.73 0.55
CA TYR A 45 7.10 5.01 1.20
C TYR A 45 7.72 5.05 2.59
N ARG A 46 8.05 6.25 3.07
CA ARG A 46 8.49 6.45 4.45
C ARG A 46 7.37 6.03 5.40
N GLN A 47 7.68 5.12 6.31
CA GLN A 47 6.71 4.67 7.32
C GLN A 47 6.35 5.84 8.26
N ILE A 48 5.05 6.14 8.36
CA ILE A 48 4.53 7.11 9.32
C ILE A 48 4.65 6.51 10.73
N ARG A 49 5.35 7.22 11.63
CA ARG A 49 5.45 6.86 13.05
C ARG A 49 4.24 7.42 13.80
N THR A 50 3.58 6.57 14.57
CA THR A 50 2.32 6.91 15.26
C THR A 50 2.41 6.50 16.72
N ASN A 51 2.07 7.41 17.64
CA ASN A 51 2.07 7.12 19.09
C ASN A 51 0.67 6.70 19.61
N LYS A 52 -0.38 6.87 18.79
CA LYS A 52 -1.76 6.52 19.14
C LYS A 52 -2.26 5.43 18.20
N ASP A 53 -2.89 4.39 18.75
CA ASP A 53 -3.45 3.29 17.96
C ASP A 53 -4.52 3.76 16.97
N GLN A 54 -5.34 4.75 17.36
CA GLN A 54 -6.33 5.35 16.46
C GLN A 54 -5.67 5.89 15.17
N HIS A 55 -4.53 6.57 15.30
CA HIS A 55 -3.79 7.07 14.15
C HIS A 55 -3.06 5.93 13.43
N ARG A 56 -2.45 4.99 14.15
CA ARG A 56 -1.78 3.80 13.61
C ARG A 56 -2.69 2.98 12.70
N HIS A 57 -3.96 2.84 13.09
CA HIS A 57 -4.97 2.07 12.36
C HIS A 57 -5.80 2.90 11.37
N SER A 58 -5.55 4.22 11.30
CA SER A 58 -6.09 5.07 10.24
C SER A 58 -5.56 4.66 8.87
N PHE A 59 -6.20 5.17 7.81
CA PHE A 59 -5.93 4.74 6.43
C PHE A 59 -4.45 4.81 6.04
N PHE A 60 -3.81 5.99 6.08
CA PHE A 60 -2.46 6.20 5.55
C PHE A 60 -1.36 5.43 6.30
N PRO A 61 -1.22 5.51 7.65
CA PRO A 61 -0.14 4.81 8.33
C PRO A 61 -0.23 3.29 8.15
N ARG A 62 -1.47 2.77 8.11
CA ARG A 62 -1.74 1.35 7.91
C ARG A 62 -1.52 0.94 6.45
N SER A 63 -2.00 1.71 5.47
CA SER A 63 -1.86 1.38 4.04
C SER A 63 -0.41 1.47 3.58
N ILE A 64 0.35 2.45 4.06
CA ILE A 64 1.79 2.58 3.78
C ILE A 64 2.54 1.35 4.29
N ARG A 65 2.22 0.87 5.49
CA ARG A 65 2.84 -0.34 6.05
C ARG A 65 2.58 -1.56 5.18
N ASP A 66 1.33 -1.76 4.78
CA ASP A 66 0.95 -2.91 3.96
C ASP A 66 1.53 -2.78 2.54
N TRP A 67 1.58 -1.56 1.98
CA TRP A 67 2.21 -1.27 0.68
C TRP A 67 3.70 -1.59 0.69
N ASN A 68 4.41 -1.20 1.74
CA ASN A 68 5.86 -1.43 1.89
C ASN A 68 6.25 -2.91 2.05
N ARG A 69 5.28 -3.79 2.30
CA ARG A 69 5.46 -5.25 2.34
C ARG A 69 5.17 -5.91 0.99
N LEU A 70 4.65 -5.16 0.01
CA LEU A 70 4.41 -5.70 -1.33
C LEU A 70 5.74 -5.91 -2.09
N PRO A 71 5.80 -6.91 -2.97
CA PRO A 71 6.93 -7.06 -3.88
C PRO A 71 6.97 -5.90 -4.88
N GLU A 72 8.17 -5.58 -5.36
CA GLU A 72 8.39 -4.51 -6.35
C GLU A 72 7.60 -4.73 -7.64
N SER A 73 7.39 -5.99 -8.04
CA SER A 73 6.55 -6.33 -9.19
C SER A 73 5.09 -5.86 -9.04
N ALA A 74 4.55 -5.87 -7.81
CA ALA A 74 3.21 -5.37 -7.55
C ALA A 74 3.18 -3.84 -7.53
N THR A 75 4.18 -3.19 -6.95
CA THR A 75 4.21 -1.71 -6.87
C THR A 75 4.52 -1.05 -8.22
N ALA A 76 5.17 -1.78 -9.13
CA ALA A 76 5.49 -1.35 -10.49
C ALA A 76 4.38 -1.62 -11.54
N ALA A 77 3.22 -2.16 -11.14
CA ALA A 77 2.12 -2.46 -12.06
C ALA A 77 1.64 -1.20 -12.81
N LEU A 78 1.48 -1.31 -14.13
CA LEU A 78 1.17 -0.19 -15.02
C LEU A 78 -0.32 0.12 -15.09
N SER A 79 -1.17 -0.85 -14.73
CA SER A 79 -2.62 -0.69 -14.68
C SER A 79 -3.22 -1.15 -13.35
N LEU A 80 -4.43 -0.64 -13.08
CA LEU A 80 -5.22 -1.07 -11.92
C LEU A 80 -5.58 -2.56 -11.99
N GLU A 81 -5.78 -3.09 -13.19
CA GLU A 81 -6.12 -4.49 -13.41
C GLU A 81 -4.93 -5.40 -13.13
N GLU A 82 -3.76 -5.07 -13.67
CA GLU A 82 -2.49 -5.75 -13.34
C GLU A 82 -2.24 -5.73 -11.83
N PHE A 83 -2.41 -4.57 -11.19
CA PHE A 83 -2.24 -4.46 -9.76
C PHE A 83 -3.17 -5.41 -8.98
N ARG A 84 -4.46 -5.48 -9.36
CA ARG A 84 -5.41 -6.40 -8.73
C ARG A 84 -5.01 -7.86 -8.93
N ALA A 85 -4.62 -8.23 -10.15
CA ALA A 85 -4.14 -9.57 -10.45
C ALA A 85 -2.91 -9.94 -9.61
N THR A 86 -1.96 -9.00 -9.42
CA THR A 86 -0.82 -9.25 -8.53
C THR A 86 -1.27 -9.50 -7.09
N LEU A 87 -2.20 -8.70 -6.55
CA LEU A 87 -2.72 -8.91 -5.19
C LEU A 87 -3.41 -10.27 -5.02
N ASP A 88 -4.10 -10.77 -6.04
CA ASP A 88 -4.72 -12.09 -5.98
C ASP A 88 -3.69 -13.22 -5.96
N SER A 89 -2.49 -13.00 -6.50
CA SER A 89 -1.38 -13.95 -6.48
C SER A 89 -0.49 -13.91 -5.22
N VAL A 90 -0.58 -12.84 -4.42
CA VAL A 90 0.27 -12.64 -3.24
C VAL A 90 -0.18 -13.55 -2.07
N PRO A 91 0.74 -14.29 -1.43
CA PRO A 91 0.45 -15.02 -0.18
C PRO A 91 0.21 -14.03 0.98
N TRP A 92 -1.04 -13.93 1.43
CA TRP A 92 -1.46 -13.00 2.49
C TRP A 92 -0.85 -13.29 3.87
N THR A 93 -0.19 -14.44 4.05
CA THR A 93 0.55 -14.83 5.26
C THR A 93 1.69 -13.84 5.61
N GLN A 94 2.17 -13.06 4.65
CA GLN A 94 3.22 -12.05 4.86
C GLN A 94 2.70 -10.69 5.35
N LEU A 95 1.39 -10.48 5.35
CA LEU A 95 0.75 -9.21 5.71
C LEU A 95 0.06 -9.23 7.08
N GLU A 96 0.13 -10.35 7.80
CA GLU A 96 -0.40 -10.45 9.16
C GLU A 96 0.39 -9.54 10.13
N PRO A 97 -0.28 -8.98 11.17
CA PRO A 97 0.36 -8.11 12.15
C PRO A 97 1.40 -8.81 13.02
#